data_AF-A0A925J6U3-F1
#
_entry.id   AF-A0A925J6U3-F1
#
_cell.length_a   1.000
_cell.length_b   1.000
_cell.length_c   1.000
_cell.angle_alpha   90.00
_cell.angle_beta   90.00
_cell.angle_gamma   90.00
#
_symmetry.space_group_name_H-M   'P 1'
#
loop_
_entity.id
_entity.type
_entity.pdbx_description
1 polymer ?
#
loop_
_entity_poly.entity_id
_entity_poly.type
_entity_poly.pdbx_seq_one_letter_code
_entity_poly.pdbx_strand_id
1 'polypeptide(L)'
;MMMMMMWKTIEREPTLSWQTTQEFVVVWGEFGTLRVSRAVGSWIADMTGRRLRPRWIEFVDNAGSLIRLQTTEIQGLYDSTPRQRARQRAHNFTLDQEFEE
;
A
#
# COMPACT_ATOMS: atom_id res chain seq x y z
N MET A 1 28.76 12.76 32.01
CA MET A 1 28.03 11.48 31.82
C MET A 1 26.92 11.76 30.82
N MET A 2 27.17 11.52 29.54
CA MET A 2 26.32 11.97 28.42
C MET A 2 25.47 10.80 27.94
N MET A 3 24.15 10.92 28.07
CA MET A 3 23.21 9.85 27.74
C MET A 3 22.87 9.94 26.25
N MET A 4 23.44 9.02 25.48
CA MET A 4 23.28 8.93 24.03
C MET A 4 21.96 8.21 23.74
N MET A 5 20.94 8.96 23.29
CA MET A 5 19.66 8.39 22.87
C MET A 5 19.86 7.65 21.54
N MET A 6 19.94 6.32 21.61
CA MET A 6 19.77 5.44 20.44
C MET A 6 18.34 5.60 19.90
N TRP A 7 18.22 6.25 18.75
CA TRP A 7 17.01 6.16 17.93
C TRP A 7 16.97 4.75 17.33
N LYS A 8 16.02 3.94 17.79
CA LYS A 8 15.78 2.61 17.25
C LYS A 8 14.95 2.77 15.98
N THR A 9 15.62 2.83 14.82
CA THR A 9 14.95 2.71 13.51
C THR A 9 14.21 1.39 13.49
N ILE A 10 12.87 1.44 13.49
CA ILE A 10 12.03 0.26 13.34
C ILE A 10 12.08 -0.11 11.85
N GLU A 11 13.12 -0.83 11.46
CA GLU A 11 13.18 -1.51 10.18
C GLU A 11 12.22 -2.70 10.26
N ARG A 12 10.93 -2.45 10.00
CA ARG A 12 10.02 -3.53 9.62
C ARG A 12 10.30 -3.83 8.16
N GLU A 13 11.18 -4.80 7.91
CA GLU A 13 11.26 -5.45 6.61
C GLU A 13 9.84 -5.91 6.22
N PRO A 14 9.25 -5.44 5.12
CA PRO A 14 8.00 -5.98 4.63
C PRO A 14 8.30 -7.41 4.17
N THR A 15 7.94 -8.38 5.00
CA THR A 15 7.99 -9.80 4.66
C THR A 15 7.01 -10.02 3.51
N LEU A 16 7.52 -9.93 2.28
CA LEU A 16 6.81 -10.23 1.04
C LEU A 16 6.51 -11.73 1.01
N SER A 17 5.45 -12.12 1.73
CA SER A 17 4.82 -13.42 1.54
C SER A 17 3.90 -13.32 0.33
N TRP A 18 4.47 -13.69 -0.82
CA TRP A 18 3.73 -13.96 -2.05
C TRP A 18 2.91 -15.23 -1.87
N GLN A 19 1.84 -15.19 -1.07
CA GLN A 19 0.82 -16.22 -1.14
C GLN A 19 -0.47 -15.81 -0.41
N THR A 20 -1.49 -15.62 -1.24
CA THR A 20 -2.88 -16.04 -1.02
C THR A 20 -3.77 -15.12 -0.17
N THR A 21 -4.83 -14.61 -0.83
CA THR A 21 -6.08 -14.08 -0.26
C THR A 21 -6.15 -12.59 0.08
N GLN A 22 -5.50 -11.71 -0.66
CA GLN A 22 -5.35 -10.34 -0.17
C GLN A 22 -6.53 -9.45 -0.56
N GLU A 23 -7.46 -9.28 0.38
CA GLU A 23 -8.24 -8.05 0.45
C GLU A 23 -7.29 -6.86 0.40
N PHE A 24 -7.51 -5.98 -0.57
CA PHE A 24 -6.73 -4.77 -0.74
C PHE A 24 -7.64 -3.55 -0.70
N VAL A 25 -7.05 -2.41 -0.39
CA VAL A 25 -7.69 -1.10 -0.49
C VAL A 25 -7.26 -0.49 -1.82
N VAL A 26 -8.22 0.08 -2.54
CA VAL A 26 -7.95 0.88 -3.72
C VAL A 26 -7.87 2.34 -3.31
N VAL A 27 -6.74 2.96 -3.60
CA VAL A 27 -6.53 4.41 -3.48
C VAL A 27 -6.70 4.99 -4.88
N TRP A 28 -7.54 6.01 -5.03
CA TRP A 28 -7.77 6.63 -6.33
C TRP A 28 -7.66 8.15 -6.27
N GLY A 29 -7.28 8.73 -7.41
CA GLY A 29 -6.97 10.14 -7.53
C GLY A 29 -6.60 10.53 -8.96
N GLU A 30 -5.98 11.70 -9.12
CA GLU A 30 -5.56 12.21 -10.45
C GLU A 30 -4.51 11.32 -11.12
N PHE A 31 -3.72 10.59 -10.32
CA PHE A 31 -2.73 9.62 -10.77
C PHE A 31 -3.32 8.27 -11.22
N GLY A 32 -4.64 8.10 -11.16
CA GLY A 32 -5.32 6.84 -11.43
C GLY A 32 -5.58 6.02 -10.17
N THR A 33 -5.34 4.71 -10.22
CA THR A 33 -5.65 3.79 -9.10
C THR A 33 -4.43 3.00 -8.65
N LEU A 34 -4.21 2.96 -7.34
CA LEU A 34 -3.19 2.14 -6.68
C LEU A 34 -3.86 1.09 -5.80
N ARG A 35 -3.23 -0.08 -5.68
CA ARG A 35 -3.67 -1.17 -4.81
C ARG A 35 -2.71 -1.25 -3.65
N VAL A 36 -3.23 -1.15 -2.43
CA VAL A 36 -2.42 -1.18 -1.21
C VAL A 36 -3.01 -2.16 -0.20
N SER A 37 -2.19 -2.58 0.75
CA SER A 37 -2.67 -3.41 1.85
C SER A 37 -3.67 -2.64 2.70
N ARG A 38 -4.52 -3.36 3.43
CA ARG A 38 -5.50 -2.72 4.33
C ARG A 38 -4.84 -1.85 5.41
N ALA A 39 -3.68 -2.29 5.92
CA ALA A 39 -2.91 -1.52 6.90
C ALA A 39 -2.41 -0.18 6.31
N VAL A 40 -1.88 -0.21 5.09
CA VAL A 40 -1.45 1.00 4.37
C VAL A 40 -2.66 1.88 4.06
N GLY A 41 -3.77 1.31 3.59
CA GLY A 41 -5.01 2.05 3.32
C GLY A 41 -5.55 2.79 4.54
N SER A 42 -5.57 2.14 5.71
CA SER A 42 -5.95 2.79 6.98
C SER A 42 -5.01 3.94 7.33
N TRP A 43 -3.71 3.74 7.17
CA TRP A 43 -2.72 4.79 7.43
C TRP A 43 -2.89 5.98 6.48
N ILE A 44 -3.17 5.76 5.19
CA ILE A 44 -3.46 6.83 4.22
C ILE A 44 -4.75 7.57 4.60
N ALA A 45 -5.81 6.85 5.00
CA ALA A 45 -7.06 7.46 5.45
C ALA A 45 -6.82 8.37 6.68
N ASP A 46 -6.00 7.92 7.64
CA ASP A 46 -5.61 8.72 8.80
C ASP A 46 -4.80 9.95 8.41
N MET A 47 -3.88 9.86 7.44
CA MET A 47 -3.09 11.01 6.99
C MET A 47 -3.94 12.05 6.27
N THR A 48 -4.89 11.60 5.45
CA THR A 48 -5.77 12.45 4.64
C THR A 48 -6.90 13.09 5.46
N GLY A 49 -7.35 12.42 6.53
CA GLY A 49 -8.39 12.94 7.44
C GLY A 49 -7.90 13.95 8.49
N ARG A 50 -6.60 14.20 8.60
CA ARG A 50 -6.04 15.15 9.59
C ARG A 50 -6.32 16.61 9.18
N ARG A 51 -6.61 17.45 10.19
CA ARG A 51 -6.69 18.91 10.03
C ARG A 51 -5.40 19.51 9.46
N LEU A 52 -4.25 18.99 9.88
CA LEU A 52 -2.94 19.31 9.32
C LEU A 52 -2.43 18.08 8.56
N ARG A 53 -2.86 17.95 7.30
CA ARG A 53 -2.40 16.88 6.42
C ARG A 53 -0.97 17.16 5.94
N PRO A 54 -0.07 16.15 5.94
CA PRO A 54 1.24 16.31 5.33
C PRO A 54 1.09 16.55 3.84
N ARG A 55 1.99 17.34 3.22
CA ARG A 55 1.94 17.58 1.77
C ARG A 55 2.21 16.32 0.96
N TRP A 56 3.14 15.50 1.44
CA TRP A 56 3.60 14.28 0.79
C TRP A 56 3.46 13.09 1.73
N ILE A 57 3.10 11.93 1.17
CA ILE A 57 3.14 10.64 1.85
C ILE A 57 3.92 9.63 1.01
N GLU A 58 4.58 8.70 1.69
CA GLU A 58 5.37 7.63 1.07
C GLU A 58 4.91 6.29 1.62
N PHE A 59 4.68 5.31 0.74
CA PHE A 59 4.21 3.98 1.10
C PHE A 59 4.56 2.95 0.02
N VAL A 60 4.47 1.67 0.36
CA VAL A 60 4.68 0.57 -0.58
C VAL A 60 3.32 0.06 -1.08
N ASP A 61 3.19 -0.13 -2.39
CA ASP A 61 1.99 -0.71 -2.99
C ASP A 61 1.99 -2.25 -2.91
N ASN A 62 0.91 -2.89 -3.35
CA ASN A 62 0.81 -4.35 -3.34
C ASN A 62 1.75 -5.05 -4.31
N ALA A 63 2.31 -4.34 -5.29
CA ALA A 63 3.32 -4.88 -6.20
C ALA A 63 4.75 -4.74 -5.64
N GLY A 64 4.92 -4.11 -4.47
CA GLY A 64 6.22 -3.85 -3.86
C GLY A 64 6.88 -2.55 -4.33
N SER A 65 6.19 -1.72 -5.10
CA SER A 65 6.70 -0.43 -5.58
C SER A 65 6.64 0.62 -4.47
N LEU A 66 7.72 1.38 -4.28
CA LEU A 66 7.73 2.55 -3.42
C LEU A 66 7.02 3.71 -4.14
N ILE A 67 5.92 4.17 -3.56
CA ILE A 67 5.10 5.27 -4.08
C ILE A 67 5.28 6.51 -3.21
N ARG A 68 5.50 7.65 -3.85
CA ARG A 68 5.50 8.98 -3.24
C ARG A 68 4.41 9.82 -3.86
N LEU A 69 3.50 10.34 -3.05
CA LEU A 69 2.28 10.99 -3.55
C LEU A 69 1.92 12.25 -2.77
N GLN A 70 1.34 13.25 -3.45
CA GLN A 70 0.77 14.41 -2.77
C GLN A 70 -0.58 14.06 -2.17
N THR A 71 -0.80 14.38 -0.89
CA THR A 71 -2.09 14.06 -0.24
C THR A 71 -3.29 14.75 -0.87
N THR A 72 -3.06 15.83 -1.61
CA THR A 72 -4.09 16.55 -2.38
C THR A 72 -4.55 15.82 -3.63
N GLU A 73 -3.72 14.92 -4.18
CA GLU A 73 -4.06 14.15 -5.38
C GLU A 73 -4.96 12.94 -5.03
N ILE A 74 -5.08 12.60 -3.74
CA ILE A 74 -5.93 11.50 -3.25
C ILE A 74 -7.37 11.97 -3.16
N GLN A 75 -8.23 11.38 -3.97
CA GLN A 75 -9.66 11.71 -4.03
C GLN A 75 -10.48 10.76 -3.16
N GLY A 76 -10.01 9.53 -2.94
CA GLY A 76 -10.65 8.62 -2.00
C GLY A 76 -10.01 7.25 -1.88
N LEU A 77 -10.60 6.44 -1.00
CA LEU A 77 -10.22 5.07 -0.72
C LEU A 77 -11.46 4.19 -0.64
N TYR A 78 -11.37 2.95 -1.13
CA TYR A 78 -12.43 1.95 -0.97
C TYR A 78 -11.88 0.53 -0.89
N ASP A 79 -12.59 -0.36 -0.21
CA ASP A 79 -12.23 -1.77 -0.12
C ASP A 79 -12.45 -2.49 -1.46
N SER A 80 -11.53 -3.39 -1.80
CA SER A 80 -11.62 -4.20 -3.01
C SER A 80 -12.93 -5.00 -3.09
N THR A 81 -13.58 -4.91 -4.25
CA THR A 81 -14.79 -5.71 -4.54
C THR A 81 -14.44 -7.18 -4.77
N PRO A 82 -15.38 -8.12 -4.56
CA PRO A 82 -15.17 -9.53 -4.89
C PRO A 82 -14.70 -9.77 -6.34
N ARG A 83 -15.21 -8.99 -7.30
CA ARG A 83 -14.82 -9.07 -8.71
C ARG A 83 -13.37 -8.64 -8.93
N GLN A 84 -12.93 -7.55 -8.30
CA GLN A 84 -11.54 -7.08 -8.39
C GLN A 84 -10.58 -8.10 -7.76
N ARG A 85 -10.95 -8.68 -6.62
CA ARG A 85 -10.19 -9.76 -5.98
C ARG A 85 -10.07 -10.99 -6.88
N ALA A 86 -11.16 -11.39 -7.55
CA ALA A 86 -11.13 -12.51 -8.50
C ALA A 86 -10.21 -12.23 -9.70
N ARG A 87 -10.24 -11.02 -10.26
CA ARG A 87 -9.36 -10.63 -11.35
C ARG A 87 -7.88 -10.60 -10.94
N GLN A 88 -7.57 -10.12 -9.73
CA GLN A 88 -6.21 -10.15 -9.21
C GLN A 88 -5.70 -11.58 -9.04
N ARG A 89 -6.54 -12.49 -8.51
CA ARG A 89 -6.18 -13.91 -8.38
C ARG A 89 -5.88 -14.55 -9.74
N ALA A 90 -6.73 -14.30 -10.74
CA ALA A 90 -6.52 -14.81 -12.09
C ALA A 90 -5.20 -14.29 -12.70
N HIS A 91 -4.90 -13.00 -12.51
CA HIS A 91 -3.65 -12.41 -12.99
C HIS A 91 -2.41 -13.01 -12.32
N ASN A 92 -2.43 -13.17 -10.99
CA ASN A 92 -1.32 -13.78 -10.26
C ASN A 92 -1.09 -15.22 -10.69
N PHE A 93 -2.17 -16.00 -10.88
CA PHE A 93 -2.07 -17.37 -11.36
C PHE A 93 -1.40 -17.46 -12.73
N THR A 94 -1.70 -16.53 -13.65
CA THR A 94 -1.01 -16.46 -14.95
C THR A 94 0.47 -16.13 -14.80
N LEU A 95 0.81 -15.18 -13.92
CA LEU A 95 2.22 -14.84 -13.68
C LEU A 95 2.99 -16.02 -13.09
N ASP A 96 2.44 -16.72 -12.10
CA ASP A 96 3.09 -17.89 -11.50
C ASP A 96 3.40 -18.97 -12.55
N GLN A 97 2.52 -19.16 -13.55
CA GLN A 97 2.78 -20.08 -14.66
C GLN A 97 3.94 -19.65 -15.58
N GLU A 98 4.15 -18.34 -15.77
CA GLU A 98 5.23 -17.82 -16.63
C GLU A 98 6.63 -17.95 -15.97
N PHE A 99 6.71 -18.13 -14.65
CA PHE A 99 7.98 -18.27 -13.93
C PHE A 99 8.36 -19.72 -13.58
N GLU A 100 7.49 -20.70 -13.86
CA GLU A 100 7.75 -22.13 -13.66
C GLU A 100 8.29 -22.86 -14.91
N GLU A 101 8.35 -22.18 -16.07
CA GLU A 101 9.00 -22.66 -17.32
C GLU A 101 10.46 -22.19 -17.43
#